data_AF-A0A0G1AWY4-F1
#
_entry.id   AF-A0A0G1AWY4-F1
#
_cell.length_a   1.000
_cell.length_b   1.000
_cell.length_c   1.000
_cell.angle_alpha   90.00
_cell.angle_beta   90.00
_cell.angle_gamma   90.00
#
_symmetry.space_group_name_H-M   'P 1'
#
loop_
_entity.id
_entity.type
_entity.pdbx_description
1 polymer ?
#
loop_
_entity_poly.entity_id
_entity_poly.type
_entity_poly.pdbx_seq_one_letter_code
_entity_poly.pdbx_strand_id
1 'polypeptide(L)'
;MKRQIQFQNGAGIIEILVAVAIIGIVLSALAGFGYLSLKSTEANKKNLSAVNLASESIEAVKAIKDEDWNFLAGLAAGLPYHPIKSGSPPKWIFAAGSENIDGFARTVIFENVYRDINDNIASNGNIDPDTVKITSTLSWTEQGQKMIIKILKKKNGFTLIEMVVYVGVGTIVLASVIAMAIWTIRIGAKAKADRELIHNAARAMETMIFEIKKSQSLYDPTCAFETNPGQISLEQKNSSLPDETSAFVDFFQCQEALCVKRESAAAAAITNNQVVLTNLTFEKMENSTTSPSVRIILEMESKSSVWGISGPQSGIKLINSAKINE
;
A
#
# COMPACT_ATOMS: atom_id res chain seq x y z
N MET A 1 -45.07 11.51 20.43
CA MET A 1 -43.64 11.79 20.20
C MET A 1 -42.81 10.74 20.94
N LYS A 2 -42.38 9.65 20.28
CA LYS A 2 -41.57 8.59 20.90
C LYS A 2 -40.10 8.98 20.78
N ARG A 3 -39.47 9.31 21.91
CA ARG A 3 -38.03 9.62 22.00
C ARG A 3 -37.26 8.31 21.92
N GLN A 4 -36.50 8.10 20.85
CA GLN A 4 -35.59 6.95 20.76
C GLN A 4 -34.33 7.26 21.57
N ILE A 5 -34.11 6.49 22.63
CA ILE A 5 -32.88 6.51 23.44
C ILE A 5 -31.88 5.62 22.70
N GLN A 6 -30.79 6.20 22.18
CA GLN A 6 -29.69 5.40 21.65
C GLN A 6 -28.84 4.88 22.81
N PHE A 7 -28.80 3.56 22.98
CA PHE A 7 -27.85 2.90 23.87
C PHE A 7 -26.47 2.96 23.22
N GLN A 8 -25.55 3.68 23.86
CA GLN A 8 -24.12 3.56 23.58
C GLN A 8 -23.67 2.20 24.15
N ASN A 9 -23.43 1.21 23.30
CA ASN A 9 -22.97 -0.10 23.73
C ASN A 9 -21.53 0.03 24.27
N GLY A 10 -21.36 -0.09 25.58
CA GLY A 10 -20.04 -0.20 26.21
C GLY A 10 -19.39 -1.55 25.90
N ALA A 11 -18.06 -1.60 25.83
CA ALA A 11 -17.31 -2.83 25.62
C ALA A 11 -17.49 -3.78 26.82
N GLY A 12 -17.79 -5.06 26.55
CA GLY A 12 -17.92 -6.08 27.58
C GLY A 12 -16.56 -6.54 28.13
N ILE A 13 -16.49 -6.96 29.39
CA ILE A 13 -15.26 -7.47 30.04
C ILE A 13 -14.64 -8.62 29.23
N ILE A 14 -15.46 -9.52 28.67
CA ILE A 14 -15.00 -10.64 27.85
C ILE A 14 -14.32 -10.18 26.56
N GLU A 15 -14.80 -9.08 25.97
CA GLU A 15 -14.30 -8.53 24.71
C GLU A 15 -12.94 -7.87 24.90
N ILE A 16 -12.75 -7.17 26.03
CA ILE A 16 -11.45 -6.64 26.46
C ILE A 16 -10.45 -7.78 26.71
N LEU A 17 -10.89 -8.87 27.36
CA LEU A 17 -10.02 -10.01 27.66
C LEU A 17 -9.55 -10.70 26.38
N VAL A 18 -10.46 -10.91 25.42
CA VAL A 18 -10.13 -11.45 24.10
C VAL A 18 -9.19 -10.51 23.34
N ALA A 19 -9.44 -9.20 23.35
CA ALA A 19 -8.57 -8.23 22.71
C ALA A 19 -7.15 -8.25 23.30
N VAL A 20 -7.01 -8.29 24.63
CA VAL A 20 -5.71 -8.37 25.31
C VAL A 20 -5.00 -9.68 25.01
N ALA A 21 -5.71 -10.80 24.94
CA ALA A 21 -5.14 -12.10 24.57
C ALA A 21 -4.60 -12.08 23.13
N ILE A 22 -5.37 -11.55 22.18
CA ILE A 22 -4.95 -11.42 20.77
C ILE A 22 -3.73 -10.49 20.67
N ILE A 23 -3.77 -9.33 21.33
CA ILE A 23 -2.65 -8.38 21.36
C ILE A 23 -1.39 -9.04 21.95
N GLY A 24 -1.54 -9.80 23.03
CA GLY A 24 -0.43 -10.53 23.66
C GLY A 24 0.22 -11.56 22.73
N ILE A 25 -0.57 -12.31 21.98
CA ILE A 25 -0.06 -13.28 20.98
C ILE A 25 0.69 -12.53 19.87
N VAL A 26 0.11 -11.45 19.35
CA VAL A 26 0.74 -10.65 18.27
C VAL A 26 2.04 -10.03 18.74
N LEU A 27 2.08 -9.43 19.93
CA LEU A 27 3.29 -8.83 20.50
C LEU A 27 4.39 -9.86 20.73
N SER A 28 4.04 -11.05 21.21
CA SER A 28 4.99 -12.15 21.41
C SER A 28 5.58 -12.63 20.09
N ALA A 29 4.75 -12.77 19.04
CA ALA A 29 5.21 -13.14 17.70
C ALA A 29 6.15 -12.08 17.09
N LEU A 30 5.82 -10.79 17.25
CA LEU A 30 6.66 -9.68 16.78
C LEU A 30 8.01 -9.64 17.50
N ALA A 31 8.02 -9.83 18.82
CA ALA A 31 9.26 -9.90 19.60
C ALA A 31 10.13 -11.10 19.18
N GLY A 32 9.52 -12.28 18.98
CA GLY A 32 10.21 -13.48 18.50
C GLY A 32 10.81 -13.30 17.11
N PHE A 33 10.06 -12.67 16.19
CA PHE A 33 10.55 -12.35 14.85
C PHE A 33 11.73 -11.35 14.89
N GLY A 34 11.63 -10.30 15.71
CA GLY A 34 12.71 -9.33 15.90
C GLY A 34 14.00 -9.98 16.41
N TYR A 35 13.89 -10.86 17.41
CA TYR A 35 15.04 -11.61 17.95
C TYR A 35 15.70 -12.51 16.89
N LEU A 36 14.90 -13.27 16.12
CA LEU A 36 15.41 -14.15 15.07
C LEU A 36 16.10 -13.35 13.95
N SER A 37 15.54 -12.21 13.56
CA SER A 37 16.10 -11.32 12.54
C SER A 37 17.46 -10.76 12.95
N LEU A 38 17.60 -10.29 14.20
CA LEU A 38 18.87 -9.80 14.73
C LEU A 38 19.93 -10.92 14.77
N LYS A 39 19.56 -12.11 15.24
CA LYS A 39 20.46 -13.28 15.27
C LYS A 39 20.91 -13.69 13.87
N SER A 40 20.02 -13.68 12.89
CA SER A 40 20.34 -13.97 11.48
C SER A 40 21.29 -12.91 10.90
N THR A 41 21.06 -11.64 11.22
CA THR A 41 21.92 -10.53 10.77
C THR A 41 23.34 -10.65 11.30
N GLU A 42 23.51 -11.05 12.57
CA GLU A 42 24.83 -11.24 13.16
C GLU A 42 25.62 -12.38 12.49
N ALA A 43 24.98 -13.52 12.24
CA ALA A 43 25.59 -14.63 11.50
C ALA A 43 25.97 -14.22 10.06
N ASN A 44 25.10 -13.45 9.40
CA ASN A 44 25.38 -12.93 8.05
C ASN A 44 26.57 -11.97 8.02
N LYS A 45 26.76 -11.13 9.05
CA LYS A 45 27.92 -10.25 9.16
C LYS A 45 29.23 -11.05 9.23
N LYS A 46 29.30 -12.11 10.04
CA LYS A 46 30.49 -12.97 10.11
C LYS A 46 30.76 -13.70 8.80
N ASN A 47 29.71 -14.22 8.15
CA ASN A 47 29.84 -14.84 6.83
C ASN A 47 30.39 -13.84 5.79
N LEU A 48 29.92 -12.60 5.78
CA LEU A 48 30.41 -11.56 4.88
C LEU A 48 31.89 -11.24 5.15
N SER A 49 32.28 -11.05 6.41
CA SER A 49 33.68 -10.82 6.78
C SER A 49 34.58 -11.99 6.34
N ALA A 50 34.14 -13.24 6.57
CA ALA A 50 34.88 -14.42 6.15
C ALA A 50 35.00 -14.51 4.61
N VAL A 51 33.96 -14.17 3.85
CA VAL A 51 34.01 -14.10 2.38
C VAL A 51 34.98 -13.02 1.91
N ASN A 52 34.98 -11.84 2.54
CA ASN A 52 35.88 -10.75 2.19
C ASN A 52 37.34 -11.12 2.43
N LEU A 53 37.66 -11.69 3.60
CA LEU A 53 39.01 -12.16 3.94
C LEU A 53 39.46 -13.31 3.02
N ALA A 54 38.55 -14.21 2.66
CA ALA A 54 38.84 -15.27 1.70
C ALA A 54 39.09 -14.72 0.28
N SER A 55 38.36 -13.67 -0.11
CA SER A 55 38.50 -12.99 -1.40
C SER A 55 39.80 -12.21 -1.48
N GLU A 56 40.19 -11.52 -0.39
CA GLU A 56 41.49 -10.86 -0.24
C GLU A 56 42.63 -11.85 -0.48
N SER A 57 42.56 -13.08 0.06
CA SER A 57 43.56 -14.12 -0.22
C SER A 57 43.68 -14.45 -1.71
N ILE A 58 42.55 -14.51 -2.43
CA ILE A 58 42.53 -14.79 -3.87
C ILE A 58 43.07 -13.59 -4.65
N GLU A 59 42.83 -12.36 -4.19
CA GLU A 59 43.44 -11.15 -4.78
C GLU A 59 44.95 -11.10 -4.53
N ALA A 60 45.42 -11.46 -3.33
CA ALA A 60 46.83 -11.61 -3.04
C ALA A 60 47.50 -12.62 -3.97
N VAL A 61 46.85 -13.77 -4.23
CA VAL A 61 47.32 -14.75 -5.23
C VAL A 61 47.45 -14.13 -6.62
N LYS A 62 46.43 -13.37 -7.07
CA LYS A 62 46.50 -12.72 -8.39
C LYS A 62 47.61 -11.68 -8.47
N ALA A 63 47.76 -10.86 -7.42
CA ALA A 63 48.82 -9.85 -7.36
C ALA A 63 50.21 -10.51 -7.45
N ILE A 64 50.45 -11.58 -6.70
CA ILE A 64 51.70 -12.35 -6.77
C ILE A 64 51.89 -12.97 -8.15
N LYS A 65 50.84 -13.56 -8.73
CA LYS A 65 50.87 -14.13 -10.08
C LYS A 65 51.31 -13.11 -11.13
N ASP A 66 50.80 -11.88 -11.03
CA ASP A 66 51.10 -10.80 -11.97
C ASP A 66 52.51 -10.20 -11.73
N GLU A 67 53.05 -10.32 -10.52
CA GLU A 67 54.41 -9.84 -10.19
C GLU A 67 55.52 -10.87 -10.47
N ASP A 68 55.37 -12.10 -9.95
CA ASP A 68 56.34 -13.18 -10.08
C ASP A 68 55.65 -14.56 -10.00
N TRP A 69 55.37 -15.14 -11.18
CA TRP A 69 54.80 -16.48 -11.28
C TRP A 69 55.69 -17.55 -10.63
N ASN A 70 57.02 -17.41 -10.70
CA ASN A 70 57.95 -18.42 -10.19
C ASN A 70 57.91 -18.51 -8.67
N PHE A 71 57.66 -17.39 -7.98
CA PHE A 71 57.41 -17.40 -6.54
C PHE A 71 56.21 -18.27 -6.19
N LEU A 72 55.11 -18.14 -6.93
CA LEU A 72 53.89 -18.90 -6.68
C LEU A 72 54.04 -20.38 -7.06
N ALA A 73 54.66 -20.66 -8.21
CA ALA A 73 54.94 -22.02 -8.67
C ALA A 73 55.97 -22.76 -7.81
N GLY A 74 56.82 -22.01 -7.09
CA GLY A 74 57.81 -22.54 -6.16
C GLY A 74 57.26 -22.91 -4.78
N LEU A 75 56.01 -22.57 -4.46
CA LEU A 75 55.39 -22.96 -3.19
C LEU A 75 55.14 -24.48 -3.16
N ALA A 76 55.54 -25.13 -2.07
CA ALA A 76 55.33 -26.57 -1.92
C ALA A 76 53.83 -26.90 -1.87
N ALA A 77 53.40 -27.75 -2.79
CA ALA A 77 52.00 -28.15 -2.93
C ALA A 77 51.47 -28.90 -1.68
N GLY A 78 50.20 -28.71 -1.37
CA GLY A 78 49.50 -29.36 -0.25
C GLY A 78 49.79 -28.79 1.13
N LEU A 79 50.73 -27.85 1.27
CA LEU A 79 51.01 -27.17 2.54
C LEU A 79 50.09 -25.95 2.75
N PRO A 80 49.75 -25.61 4.01
CA PRO A 80 48.99 -24.41 4.32
C PRO A 80 49.90 -23.17 4.29
N TYR A 81 49.38 -22.10 3.70
CA TYR A 81 50.00 -20.77 3.70
C TYR A 81 48.97 -19.69 4.07
N HIS A 82 49.43 -18.48 4.35
CA HIS A 82 48.57 -17.31 4.50
C HIS A 82 49.22 -16.05 3.89
N PRO A 83 48.41 -15.11 3.38
CA PRO A 83 48.94 -13.93 2.69
C PRO A 83 49.41 -12.88 3.71
N ILE A 84 50.61 -12.36 3.51
CA ILE A 84 51.17 -11.24 4.27
C ILE A 84 51.71 -10.18 3.31
N LYS A 85 51.86 -8.93 3.78
CA LYS A 85 52.56 -7.89 3.03
C LYS A 85 53.97 -7.71 3.57
N SER A 86 54.96 -7.66 2.68
CA SER A 86 56.37 -7.45 3.04
C SER A 86 57.08 -6.57 2.01
N GLY A 87 58.22 -5.98 2.41
CA GLY A 87 59.04 -5.10 1.55
C GLY A 87 58.61 -3.62 1.54
N SER A 88 59.32 -2.82 0.74
CA SER A 88 59.04 -1.40 0.49
C SER A 88 59.19 -1.09 -1.01
N PRO A 89 58.12 -0.77 -1.75
CA PRO A 89 56.72 -0.71 -1.31
C PRO A 89 56.18 -2.10 -0.88
N PRO A 90 55.11 -2.15 -0.05
CA PRO A 90 54.57 -3.40 0.46
C PRO A 90 53.93 -4.24 -0.65
N LYS A 91 54.43 -5.47 -0.81
CA LYS A 91 53.96 -6.45 -1.79
C LYS A 91 53.38 -7.66 -1.09
N TRP A 92 52.41 -8.31 -1.73
CA TRP A 92 51.84 -9.57 -1.24
C TRP A 92 52.88 -10.70 -1.34
N ILE A 93 53.03 -11.49 -0.29
CA ILE A 93 53.77 -12.76 -0.27
C ILE A 93 52.98 -13.81 0.53
N PHE A 94 53.34 -15.08 0.43
CA PHE A 94 52.79 -16.15 1.25
C PHE A 94 53.77 -16.62 2.32
N ALA A 95 53.31 -16.68 3.57
CA ALA A 95 54.03 -17.29 4.68
C ALA A 95 53.45 -18.67 5.01
N ALA A 96 54.30 -19.59 5.47
CA ALA A 96 53.87 -20.94 5.83
C ALA A 96 52.97 -20.95 7.08
N GLY A 97 52.00 -21.85 7.10
CA GLY A 97 51.08 -22.06 8.22
C GLY A 97 49.73 -21.34 8.09
N SER A 98 48.89 -21.54 9.10
CA SER A 98 47.62 -20.82 9.26
C SER A 98 47.85 -19.53 10.03
N GLU A 99 47.10 -18.49 9.69
CA GLU A 99 46.99 -17.29 10.54
C GLU A 99 45.64 -17.27 11.26
N ASN A 100 45.56 -16.48 12.32
CA ASN A 100 44.31 -16.09 12.96
C ASN A 100 44.11 -14.59 12.77
N ILE A 101 43.04 -14.21 12.07
CA ILE A 101 42.68 -12.81 11.80
C ILE A 101 41.20 -12.61 12.13
N ASP A 102 40.89 -11.63 12.97
CA ASP A 102 39.51 -11.29 13.38
C ASP A 102 38.67 -12.47 13.90
N GLY A 103 39.31 -13.46 14.53
CA GLY A 103 38.65 -14.67 15.03
C GLY A 103 38.44 -15.77 13.99
N PHE A 104 38.97 -15.61 12.78
CA PHE A 104 38.99 -16.59 11.70
C PHE A 104 40.38 -17.21 11.56
N ALA A 105 40.44 -18.53 11.47
CA ALA A 105 41.64 -19.24 11.04
C ALA A 105 41.67 -19.29 9.51
N ARG A 106 42.63 -18.59 8.89
CA ARG A 106 42.78 -18.46 7.43
C ARG A 106 43.94 -19.30 6.92
N THR A 107 43.67 -20.09 5.87
CA THR A 107 44.64 -20.93 5.18
C THR A 107 44.43 -20.88 3.68
N VAL A 108 45.52 -20.96 2.92
CA VAL A 108 45.55 -21.05 1.47
C VAL A 108 46.41 -22.26 1.11
N ILE A 109 45.87 -23.18 0.32
CA ILE A 109 46.57 -24.37 -0.14
C ILE A 109 46.73 -24.28 -1.65
N PHE A 110 47.96 -24.52 -2.11
CA PHE A 110 48.31 -24.62 -3.52
C PHE A 110 48.45 -26.10 -3.88
N GLU A 111 47.87 -26.51 -4.99
CA GLU A 111 47.92 -27.89 -5.49
C GLU A 111 48.35 -27.89 -6.96
N ASN A 112 49.15 -28.89 -7.33
CA ASN A 112 49.52 -29.09 -8.72
C ASN A 112 48.29 -29.48 -9.54
N VAL A 113 48.26 -29.02 -10.80
CA VAL A 113 47.23 -29.39 -11.77
C VAL A 113 47.85 -30.35 -12.79
N TYR A 114 47.06 -31.34 -13.21
CA TYR A 114 47.49 -32.36 -14.17
C TYR A 114 46.70 -32.22 -15.47
N ARG A 115 47.33 -32.57 -16.59
CA ARG A 115 46.71 -32.65 -17.91
C ARG A 115 46.74 -34.06 -18.49
N ASP A 116 45.64 -34.43 -19.14
CA ASP A 116 45.53 -35.67 -19.90
C ASP A 116 46.16 -35.55 -21.31
N ILE A 117 46.09 -36.64 -22.08
CA ILE A 117 46.66 -36.71 -23.44
C ILE A 117 45.97 -35.76 -24.45
N ASN A 118 44.77 -35.29 -24.14
CA ASN A 118 44.00 -34.37 -24.97
C ASN A 118 44.13 -32.91 -24.49
N ASP A 119 45.13 -32.62 -23.65
CA ASP A 119 45.38 -31.31 -23.05
C ASP A 119 44.25 -30.80 -22.12
N ASN A 120 43.39 -31.69 -21.61
CA ASN A 120 42.36 -31.33 -20.63
C ASN A 120 42.87 -31.43 -19.20
N ILE A 121 42.37 -30.56 -18.30
CA ILE A 121 42.63 -30.68 -16.86
C ILE A 121 42.01 -31.98 -16.32
N ALA A 122 42.82 -32.81 -15.69
CA ALA A 122 42.45 -34.12 -15.18
C ALA A 122 42.94 -34.34 -13.74
N SER A 123 42.45 -35.41 -13.10
CA SER A 123 42.86 -35.80 -11.74
C SER A 123 44.22 -36.50 -11.69
N ASN A 124 44.74 -36.93 -12.83
CA ASN A 124 46.06 -37.53 -13.04
C ASN A 124 46.59 -37.16 -14.43
N GLY A 125 47.87 -37.46 -14.70
CA GLY A 125 48.50 -37.15 -15.99
C GLY A 125 49.85 -36.45 -15.81
N ASN A 126 50.23 -35.63 -16.79
CA ASN A 126 51.44 -34.81 -16.71
C ASN A 126 51.16 -33.55 -15.88
N ILE A 127 52.09 -33.16 -15.01
CA ILE A 127 51.98 -31.91 -14.26
C ILE A 127 52.03 -30.73 -15.25
N ASP A 128 51.08 -29.81 -15.11
CA ASP A 128 51.09 -28.53 -15.80
C ASP A 128 51.85 -27.49 -14.96
N PRO A 129 53.08 -27.10 -15.34
CA PRO A 129 53.88 -26.13 -14.59
C PRO A 129 53.30 -24.70 -14.65
N ASP A 130 52.41 -24.43 -15.62
CA ASP A 130 51.81 -23.12 -15.84
C ASP A 130 50.41 -23.01 -15.21
N THR A 131 49.98 -24.03 -14.46
CA THR A 131 48.69 -24.02 -13.76
C THR A 131 48.81 -24.53 -12.32
N VAL A 132 48.38 -23.70 -11.38
CA VAL A 132 48.27 -24.06 -9.95
C VAL A 132 46.82 -23.90 -9.49
N LYS A 133 46.32 -24.91 -8.77
CA LYS A 133 45.00 -24.86 -8.14
C LYS A 133 45.13 -24.24 -6.76
N ILE A 134 44.32 -23.22 -6.49
CA ILE A 134 44.29 -22.53 -5.21
C ILE A 134 43.01 -22.85 -4.46
N THR A 135 43.16 -23.15 -3.18
CA THR A 135 42.06 -23.35 -2.24
C THR A 135 42.24 -22.41 -1.06
N SER A 136 41.44 -21.35 -0.96
CA SER A 136 41.37 -20.50 0.23
C SER A 136 40.30 -21.04 1.18
N THR A 137 40.69 -21.30 2.43
CA THR A 137 39.81 -21.82 3.47
C THR A 137 39.88 -20.93 4.71
N LEU A 138 38.71 -20.43 5.12
CA LEU A 138 38.54 -19.82 6.44
C LEU A 138 37.70 -20.72 7.32
N SER A 139 38.05 -20.82 8.60
CA SER A 139 37.25 -21.51 9.59
C SER A 139 37.12 -20.74 10.90
N TRP A 140 35.96 -20.83 11.52
CA TRP A 140 35.67 -20.24 12.83
C TRP A 140 34.66 -21.11 13.58
N THR A 141 34.49 -20.86 14.88
CA THR A 141 33.50 -21.55 15.70
C THR A 141 32.34 -20.61 16.03
N GLU A 142 31.12 -21.05 15.77
CA GLU A 142 29.89 -20.33 16.11
C GLU A 142 28.92 -21.28 16.82
N GLN A 143 28.52 -20.93 18.04
CA GLN A 143 27.61 -21.75 18.88
C GLN A 143 28.07 -23.23 19.03
N GLY A 144 29.38 -23.46 19.12
CA GLY A 144 29.97 -24.80 19.24
C GLY A 144 30.08 -25.57 17.91
N GLN A 145 29.60 -25.01 16.79
CA GLN A 145 29.75 -25.57 15.46
C GLN A 145 30.94 -24.97 14.73
N LYS A 146 31.75 -25.81 14.09
CA LYS A 146 32.87 -25.37 13.24
C LYS A 146 32.33 -24.99 11.86
N MET A 147 32.38 -23.71 11.55
CA MET A 147 32.03 -23.15 10.25
C MET A 147 33.27 -23.13 9.35
N ILE A 148 33.10 -23.45 8.08
CA ILE A 148 34.19 -23.47 7.09
C ILE A 148 33.67 -22.83 5.79
N ILE A 149 34.37 -21.82 5.30
CA ILE A 149 34.19 -21.31 3.94
C ILE A 149 35.40 -21.76 3.12
N LYS A 150 35.13 -22.52 2.06
CA LYS A 150 36.12 -22.93 1.08
C LYS A 150 35.81 -22.24 -0.24
N ILE A 151 36.61 -21.24 -0.62
CA ILE A 151 36.50 -20.64 -1.95
C ILE A 151 37.32 -21.50 -2.91
N LEU A 152 36.60 -22.35 -3.64
CA LEU A 152 37.06 -22.91 -4.90
C LEU A 152 36.52 -21.98 -5.98
N LYS A 153 37.37 -21.43 -6.85
CA LYS A 153 36.89 -20.64 -7.99
C LYS A 153 36.26 -21.57 -9.04
N LYS A 154 35.06 -22.06 -8.75
CA LYS A 154 34.11 -22.59 -9.72
C LYS A 154 33.02 -21.53 -9.84
N LYS A 155 32.99 -20.80 -10.96
CA LYS A 155 31.86 -19.91 -11.26
C LYS A 155 30.65 -20.80 -11.54
N ASN A 156 29.82 -21.05 -10.53
CA ASN A 156 28.46 -21.51 -10.79
C ASN A 156 27.70 -20.29 -11.32
N GLY A 157 27.53 -20.22 -12.63
CA GLY A 157 26.64 -19.23 -13.24
C GLY A 157 25.19 -19.56 -12.87
N PHE A 158 24.37 -18.53 -12.67
CA PHE A 158 22.92 -18.68 -12.62
C PHE A 158 22.45 -19.38 -13.89
N THR A 159 21.62 -20.41 -13.76
CA THR A 159 21.05 -21.07 -14.92
C THR A 159 19.97 -20.17 -15.54
N LEU A 160 19.86 -20.14 -16.87
CA LEU A 160 18.82 -19.35 -17.55
C LEU A 160 17.41 -19.76 -17.10
N ILE A 161 17.21 -21.05 -16.81
CA ILE A 161 15.93 -21.57 -16.33
C ILE A 161 15.54 -20.97 -14.97
N GLU A 162 16.49 -20.78 -14.06
CA GLU A 162 16.25 -20.19 -12.74
C GLU A 162 15.87 -18.70 -12.83
N MET A 163 16.50 -17.94 -13.75
CA MET A 163 16.09 -16.57 -14.06
C MET A 163 14.67 -16.50 -14.62
N VAL A 164 14.31 -17.41 -15.53
CA VAL A 164 12.96 -17.45 -16.12
C VAL A 164 11.91 -17.79 -15.06
N VAL A 165 12.20 -18.75 -14.17
CA VAL A 165 11.29 -19.12 -13.08
C VAL A 165 11.09 -17.95 -12.10
N TYR A 166 12.15 -17.24 -11.70
CA TYR A 166 12.01 -16.08 -10.80
C TYR A 166 11.25 -14.91 -11.42
N VAL A 167 11.52 -14.59 -12.69
CA VAL A 167 10.77 -13.53 -13.39
C VAL A 167 9.30 -13.94 -13.57
N GLY A 168 9.03 -15.21 -13.89
CA GLY A 168 7.67 -15.74 -14.03
C GLY A 168 6.87 -15.63 -12.74
N VAL A 169 7.42 -16.14 -11.63
CA VAL A 169 6.74 -16.07 -10.32
C VAL A 169 6.63 -14.61 -9.84
N GLY A 170 7.68 -13.82 -10.01
CA GLY A 170 7.71 -12.42 -9.58
C GLY A 170 6.68 -11.55 -10.30
N THR A 171 6.49 -11.73 -11.61
CA THR A 171 5.50 -10.97 -12.39
C THR A 171 4.07 -11.31 -11.98
N ILE A 172 3.76 -12.58 -11.70
CA ILE A 172 2.43 -13.00 -11.24
C ILE A 172 2.13 -12.37 -9.87
N VAL A 173 3.07 -12.47 -8.93
CA VAL A 173 2.91 -11.90 -7.59
C VAL A 173 2.76 -10.38 -7.68
N LEU A 174 3.61 -9.68 -8.43
CA LEU A 174 3.55 -8.23 -8.59
C LEU A 174 2.24 -7.78 -9.24
N ALA A 175 1.78 -8.48 -10.29
CA ALA A 175 0.52 -8.16 -10.96
C ALA A 175 -0.68 -8.30 -10.01
N SER A 176 -0.70 -9.33 -9.16
CA SER A 176 -1.76 -9.53 -8.16
C SER A 176 -1.82 -8.38 -7.14
N VAL A 177 -0.67 -7.91 -6.67
CA VAL A 177 -0.57 -6.81 -5.71
C VAL A 177 -1.07 -5.50 -6.34
N ILE A 178 -0.67 -5.23 -7.59
CA ILE A 178 -1.12 -4.04 -8.33
C ILE A 178 -2.63 -4.09 -8.57
N ALA A 179 -3.17 -5.24 -8.98
CA ALA A 179 -4.60 -5.42 -9.19
C ALA A 179 -5.40 -5.18 -7.90
N MET A 180 -4.94 -5.71 -6.78
CA MET A 180 -5.58 -5.49 -5.47
C MET A 180 -5.55 -4.01 -5.07
N ALA A 181 -4.41 -3.32 -5.25
CA ALA A 181 -4.30 -1.90 -4.95
C ALA A 181 -5.26 -1.04 -5.77
N ILE A 182 -5.36 -1.29 -7.09
CA ILE A 182 -6.31 -0.58 -7.97
C ILE A 182 -7.75 -0.83 -7.52
N TRP A 183 -8.09 -2.07 -7.17
CA TRP A 183 -9.43 -2.44 -6.70
C TRP A 183 -9.79 -1.72 -5.39
N THR A 184 -8.88 -1.66 -4.42
CA THR A 184 -9.10 -0.94 -3.16
C THR A 184 -9.31 0.56 -3.37
N ILE A 185 -8.53 1.18 -4.26
CA ILE A 185 -8.70 2.61 -4.60
C ILE A 185 -10.08 2.87 -5.21
N ARG A 186 -10.54 2.01 -6.11
CA ARG A 186 -11.88 2.13 -6.73
C ARG A 186 -13.01 2.00 -5.72
N ILE A 187 -12.88 1.08 -4.76
CA ILE A 187 -13.85 0.91 -3.67
C ILE A 187 -13.90 2.15 -2.78
N GLY A 188 -12.73 2.66 -2.36
CA GLY A 188 -12.65 3.86 -1.53
C GLY A 188 -13.26 5.09 -2.22
N ALA A 189 -12.98 5.27 -3.51
CA ALA A 189 -13.55 6.34 -4.31
C ALA A 189 -15.09 6.24 -4.42
N LYS A 190 -15.63 5.04 -4.69
CA LYS A 190 -17.09 4.81 -4.72
C LYS A 190 -17.74 5.08 -3.36
N ALA A 191 -17.16 4.57 -2.28
CA ALA A 191 -17.69 4.75 -0.94
C ALA A 191 -17.73 6.22 -0.51
N LYS A 192 -16.75 7.04 -0.93
CA LYS A 192 -16.78 8.48 -0.68
C LYS A 192 -17.90 9.16 -1.46
N ALA A 193 -18.07 8.83 -2.74
CA ALA A 193 -19.14 9.39 -3.57
C ALA A 193 -20.53 9.03 -3.03
N ASP A 194 -20.73 7.80 -2.57
CA ASP A 194 -22.00 7.34 -1.97
C ASP A 194 -22.33 8.12 -0.69
N ARG A 195 -21.33 8.36 0.18
CA ARG A 195 -21.49 9.13 1.42
C ARG A 195 -21.90 10.58 1.14
N GLU A 196 -21.22 11.24 0.21
CA GLU A 196 -21.55 12.61 -0.20
C GLU A 196 -22.95 12.69 -0.81
N LEU A 197 -23.31 11.72 -1.66
CA LEU A 197 -24.63 11.65 -2.29
C LEU A 197 -25.74 11.51 -1.25
N ILE A 198 -25.63 10.54 -0.34
CA ILE A 198 -26.61 10.31 0.72
C ILE A 198 -26.73 11.54 1.63
N HIS A 199 -25.60 12.13 2.03
CA HIS A 199 -25.60 13.30 2.92
C HIS A 199 -26.26 14.52 2.26
N ASN A 200 -25.97 14.80 0.99
CA ASN A 200 -26.59 15.91 0.27
C ASN A 200 -28.09 15.67 0.01
N ALA A 201 -28.46 14.47 -0.44
CA ALA A 201 -29.85 14.13 -0.72
C ALA A 201 -30.72 14.14 0.54
N ALA A 202 -30.24 13.57 1.65
CA ALA A 202 -30.94 13.59 2.94
C ALA A 202 -31.12 15.02 3.46
N ARG A 203 -30.05 15.83 3.46
CA ARG A 203 -30.11 17.24 3.89
C ARG A 203 -31.08 18.07 3.06
N ALA A 204 -31.03 17.90 1.73
CA ALA A 204 -31.96 18.56 0.81
C ALA A 204 -33.42 18.19 1.12
N MET A 205 -33.69 16.90 1.29
CA MET A 205 -35.02 16.40 1.60
C MET A 205 -35.53 16.88 2.96
N GLU A 206 -34.70 16.82 4.00
CA GLU A 206 -35.04 17.32 5.33
C GLU A 206 -35.34 18.82 5.31
N THR A 207 -34.57 19.61 4.55
CA THR A 207 -34.79 21.05 4.39
C THR A 207 -36.14 21.33 3.71
N MET A 208 -36.45 20.65 2.61
CA MET A 208 -37.75 20.81 1.93
C MET A 208 -38.91 20.40 2.84
N ILE A 209 -38.81 19.26 3.53
CA ILE A 209 -39.85 18.79 4.45
C ILE A 209 -40.05 19.79 5.60
N PHE A 210 -38.96 20.33 6.15
CA PHE A 210 -39.02 21.31 7.22
C PHE A 210 -39.73 22.59 6.77
N GLU A 211 -39.34 23.16 5.62
CA GLU A 211 -39.96 24.39 5.12
C GLU A 211 -41.42 24.18 4.69
N ILE A 212 -41.77 23.03 4.09
CA ILE A 212 -43.17 22.68 3.77
C ILE A 212 -44.00 22.58 5.06
N LYS A 213 -43.49 21.93 6.09
CA LYS A 213 -44.18 21.83 7.40
C LYS A 213 -44.29 23.19 8.12
N LYS A 214 -43.38 24.12 7.84
CA LYS A 214 -43.37 25.47 8.42
C LYS A 214 -44.29 26.43 7.65
N SER A 215 -44.54 26.17 6.36
CA SER A 215 -45.38 26.99 5.51
C SER A 215 -46.83 27.01 5.98
N GLN A 216 -47.53 28.11 5.69
CA GLN A 216 -48.95 28.27 5.94
C GLN A 216 -49.79 27.82 4.74
N SER A 217 -49.28 28.07 3.53
CA SER A 217 -49.98 27.78 2.28
C SER A 217 -49.00 27.52 1.12
N LEU A 218 -49.52 26.99 0.01
CA LEU A 218 -48.80 26.92 -1.27
C LEU A 218 -49.14 28.16 -2.09
N TYR A 219 -48.12 28.79 -2.66
CA TYR A 219 -48.31 29.82 -3.67
C TYR A 219 -48.45 29.15 -5.05
N ASP A 220 -49.65 28.66 -5.34
CA ASP A 220 -49.97 27.90 -6.56
C ASP A 220 -49.53 28.59 -7.88
N PRO A 221 -49.55 29.93 -8.07
CA PRO A 221 -49.21 30.56 -9.36
C PRO A 221 -47.80 30.28 -9.91
N THR A 222 -46.83 29.98 -9.05
CA THR A 222 -45.43 29.70 -9.45
C THR A 222 -45.06 28.23 -9.28
N CYS A 223 -45.96 27.42 -8.73
CA CYS A 223 -45.70 26.00 -8.55
C CYS A 223 -45.80 25.26 -9.90
N ALA A 224 -44.81 24.42 -10.17
CA ALA A 224 -44.79 23.50 -11.30
C ALA A 224 -44.85 22.07 -10.75
N PHE A 225 -46.07 21.55 -10.56
CA PHE A 225 -46.32 20.18 -10.11
C PHE A 225 -46.20 19.19 -11.27
N GLU A 226 -45.90 17.92 -10.97
CA GLU A 226 -45.83 16.80 -11.91
C GLU A 226 -44.89 17.03 -13.12
N THR A 227 -43.91 17.91 -12.97
CA THR A 227 -42.90 18.24 -13.98
C THR A 227 -41.49 18.02 -13.43
N ASN A 228 -40.53 17.82 -14.34
CA ASN A 228 -39.11 17.75 -14.03
C ASN A 228 -38.32 18.68 -14.98
N PRO A 229 -37.70 19.77 -14.49
CA PRO A 229 -37.65 20.19 -13.10
C PRO A 229 -38.97 20.78 -12.62
N GLY A 230 -39.44 20.31 -11.46
CA GLY A 230 -40.56 20.87 -10.74
C GLY A 230 -40.13 22.05 -9.87
N GLN A 231 -41.11 22.87 -9.50
CA GLN A 231 -40.94 24.00 -8.59
C GLN A 231 -42.06 24.00 -7.55
N ILE A 232 -41.71 24.31 -6.31
CA ILE A 232 -42.69 24.57 -5.24
C ILE A 232 -42.38 25.92 -4.59
N SER A 233 -43.43 26.69 -4.35
CA SER A 233 -43.38 28.00 -3.71
C SER A 233 -44.25 27.98 -2.46
N LEU A 234 -43.64 28.34 -1.33
CA LEU A 234 -44.22 28.22 0.01
C LEU A 234 -44.43 29.61 0.62
N GLU A 235 -45.63 29.86 1.13
CA GLU A 235 -45.95 31.08 1.86
C GLU A 235 -45.73 30.88 3.38
N GLN A 236 -45.04 31.80 4.03
CA GLN A 236 -44.75 31.78 5.47
C GLN A 236 -45.36 33.01 6.15
N LYS A 237 -45.95 32.82 7.34
CA LYS A 237 -46.74 33.81 8.09
C LYS A 237 -45.97 35.04 8.61
N ASN A 238 -44.64 35.01 8.61
CA ASN A 238 -43.81 36.12 9.10
C ASN A 238 -42.67 36.40 8.11
N SER A 239 -42.65 37.62 7.56
CA SER A 239 -41.47 38.12 6.84
C SER A 239 -40.38 38.58 7.80
N SER A 240 -39.14 38.53 7.33
CA SER A 240 -37.99 39.13 8.01
C SER A 240 -37.92 40.66 7.79
N LEU A 241 -38.81 41.20 6.95
CA LEU A 241 -38.92 42.61 6.62
C LEU A 241 -40.02 43.30 7.47
N PRO A 242 -39.82 44.55 7.94
CA PRO A 242 -40.76 45.23 8.83
C PRO A 242 -42.15 45.51 8.25
N ASP A 243 -42.29 45.55 6.92
CA ASP A 243 -43.49 46.02 6.21
C ASP A 243 -44.25 44.91 5.44
N GLU A 244 -43.85 43.64 5.56
CA GLU A 244 -44.47 42.52 4.83
C GLU A 244 -45.08 41.49 5.80
N THR A 245 -46.33 41.09 5.54
CA THR A 245 -47.08 40.13 6.37
C THR A 245 -46.87 38.67 5.98
N SER A 246 -46.23 38.42 4.83
CA SER A 246 -45.93 37.08 4.32
C SER A 246 -44.53 37.05 3.73
N ALA A 247 -43.84 35.92 3.81
CA ALA A 247 -42.58 35.66 3.12
C ALA A 247 -42.66 34.41 2.25
N PHE A 248 -41.92 34.42 1.14
CA PHE A 248 -41.90 33.30 0.20
C PHE A 248 -40.59 32.52 0.24
N VAL A 249 -40.70 31.19 0.15
CA VAL A 249 -39.58 30.26 -0.01
C VAL A 249 -39.83 29.36 -1.21
N ASP A 250 -38.97 29.48 -2.23
CA ASP A 250 -39.05 28.68 -3.45
C ASP A 250 -37.99 27.59 -3.47
N PHE A 251 -38.37 26.38 -3.85
CA PHE A 251 -37.45 25.30 -4.21
C PHE A 251 -37.59 24.97 -5.68
N PHE A 252 -36.47 24.95 -6.38
CA PHE A 252 -36.38 24.67 -7.81
C PHE A 252 -34.97 24.21 -8.18
N GLN A 253 -34.81 23.72 -9.40
CA GLN A 253 -33.50 23.37 -9.95
C GLN A 253 -32.77 24.61 -10.48
N CYS A 254 -31.57 24.87 -9.97
CA CYS A 254 -30.62 25.81 -10.60
C CYS A 254 -29.51 25.01 -11.31
N GLN A 255 -29.48 25.03 -12.64
CA GLN A 255 -28.47 24.27 -13.41
C GLN A 255 -28.50 22.77 -13.03
N GLU A 256 -27.45 22.28 -12.36
CA GLU A 256 -27.30 20.90 -11.89
C GLU A 256 -27.64 20.72 -10.39
N ALA A 257 -28.03 21.77 -9.67
CA ALA A 257 -28.19 21.77 -8.22
C ALA A 257 -29.64 22.04 -7.78
N LEU A 258 -30.00 21.57 -6.57
CA LEU A 258 -31.23 22.01 -5.90
C LEU A 258 -30.97 23.36 -5.22
N CYS A 259 -31.82 24.34 -5.51
CA CYS A 259 -31.77 25.67 -4.94
C CYS A 259 -32.92 25.95 -3.98
N VAL A 260 -32.64 26.87 -3.06
CA VAL A 260 -33.65 27.60 -2.32
C VAL A 260 -33.52 29.10 -2.59
N LYS A 261 -34.64 29.76 -2.85
CA LYS A 261 -34.72 31.22 -2.87
C LYS A 261 -35.63 31.65 -1.74
N ARG A 262 -35.13 32.55 -0.90
CA ARG A 262 -35.92 33.21 0.14
C ARG A 262 -36.25 34.63 -0.32
N GLU A 263 -37.32 35.18 0.23
CA GLU A 263 -37.72 36.56 -0.02
C GLU A 263 -36.53 37.54 0.07
N SER A 264 -36.42 38.40 -0.94
CA SER A 264 -35.35 39.41 -1.06
C SER A 264 -33.91 38.87 -1.03
N ALA A 265 -33.71 37.55 -1.15
CA ALA A 265 -32.41 36.91 -1.23
C ALA A 265 -32.16 36.31 -2.63
N ALA A 266 -30.88 36.26 -3.02
CA ALA A 266 -30.46 35.52 -4.20
C ALA A 266 -30.68 34.00 -3.98
N ALA A 267 -30.90 33.27 -5.07
CA ALA A 267 -31.01 31.82 -5.02
C ALA A 267 -29.70 31.19 -4.52
N ALA A 268 -29.82 30.27 -3.57
CA ALA A 268 -28.69 29.58 -2.95
C ALA A 268 -28.80 28.06 -3.17
N ALA A 269 -27.71 27.43 -3.62
CA ALA A 269 -27.66 25.98 -3.78
C ALA A 269 -27.62 25.29 -2.41
N ILE A 270 -28.47 24.27 -2.22
CA ILE A 270 -28.50 23.41 -1.02
C ILE A 270 -27.59 22.20 -1.19
N THR A 271 -27.37 21.78 -2.44
CA THR A 271 -26.51 20.67 -2.80
C THR A 271 -25.13 21.18 -3.23
N ASN A 272 -24.08 20.42 -2.91
CA ASN A 272 -22.71 20.76 -3.30
C ASN A 272 -22.38 20.37 -4.75
N ASN A 273 -21.20 20.77 -5.25
CA ASN A 273 -20.76 20.48 -6.62
C ASN A 273 -20.33 19.02 -6.86
N GLN A 274 -20.50 18.13 -5.88
CA GLN A 274 -20.17 16.70 -5.99
C GLN A 274 -21.37 15.87 -6.43
N VAL A 275 -22.57 16.46 -6.50
CA VAL A 275 -23.82 15.79 -6.84
C VAL A 275 -24.57 16.59 -7.90
N VAL A 276 -25.35 15.88 -8.71
CA VAL A 276 -26.20 16.44 -9.77
C VAL A 276 -27.63 16.04 -9.48
N LEU A 277 -28.54 17.00 -9.56
CA LEU A 277 -29.98 16.79 -9.49
C LEU A 277 -30.48 16.28 -10.85
N THR A 278 -31.00 15.05 -10.89
CA THR A 278 -31.49 14.41 -12.12
C THR A 278 -33.02 14.44 -12.22
N ASN A 279 -33.69 14.38 -11.08
CA ASN A 279 -35.13 14.52 -11.01
C ASN A 279 -35.55 15.31 -9.76
N LEU A 280 -36.35 16.34 -9.97
CA LEU A 280 -37.10 17.01 -8.91
C LEU A 280 -38.55 17.11 -9.36
N THR A 281 -39.44 16.35 -8.74
CA THR A 281 -40.87 16.39 -9.03
C THR A 281 -41.65 16.60 -7.73
N PHE A 282 -42.64 17.50 -7.78
CA PHE A 282 -43.59 17.73 -6.69
C PHE A 282 -44.98 17.29 -7.14
N GLU A 283 -45.70 16.53 -6.30
CA GLU A 283 -47.09 16.14 -6.56
C GLU A 283 -47.98 16.67 -5.44
N LYS A 284 -49.10 17.32 -5.80
CA LYS A 284 -50.10 17.79 -4.84
C LYS A 284 -51.04 16.63 -4.51
N MET A 285 -51.21 16.34 -3.21
CA MET A 285 -52.10 15.27 -2.74
C MET A 285 -53.43 15.89 -2.28
N GLU A 286 -54.52 15.62 -3.01
CA GLU A 286 -55.83 16.27 -2.83
C GLU A 286 -56.68 15.78 -1.62
N ASN A 287 -56.07 15.17 -0.61
CA ASN A 287 -56.82 14.45 0.43
C ASN A 287 -57.54 15.34 1.49
N SER A 288 -57.36 16.66 1.48
CA SER A 288 -58.15 17.57 2.34
C SER A 288 -58.12 19.01 1.83
N THR A 289 -59.27 19.68 1.86
CA THR A 289 -59.46 21.08 1.43
C THR A 289 -58.84 22.12 2.36
N THR A 290 -58.44 21.76 3.58
CA THR A 290 -57.93 22.71 4.59
C THR A 290 -56.40 22.69 4.75
N SER A 291 -55.72 21.56 4.49
CA SER A 291 -54.25 21.53 4.50
C SER A 291 -53.71 20.58 3.41
N PRO A 292 -53.17 21.11 2.30
CA PRO A 292 -52.63 20.26 1.24
C PRO A 292 -51.37 19.52 1.70
N SER A 293 -51.19 18.30 1.20
CA SER A 293 -49.95 17.54 1.38
C SER A 293 -49.21 17.50 0.06
N VAL A 294 -47.88 17.56 0.11
CA VAL A 294 -47.01 17.53 -1.07
C VAL A 294 -46.16 16.28 -1.01
N ARG A 295 -46.15 15.49 -2.09
CA ARG A 295 -45.16 14.44 -2.30
C ARG A 295 -43.96 15.02 -3.05
N ILE A 296 -42.78 14.69 -2.58
CA ILE A 296 -41.49 15.11 -3.13
C ILE A 296 -40.81 13.87 -3.67
N ILE A 297 -40.45 13.90 -4.95
CA ILE A 297 -39.62 12.89 -5.60
C ILE A 297 -38.29 13.56 -5.96
N LEU A 298 -37.22 13.12 -5.30
CA LEU A 298 -35.88 13.63 -5.46
C LEU A 298 -34.96 12.52 -5.97
N GLU A 299 -34.41 12.69 -7.17
CA GLU A 299 -33.36 11.81 -7.69
C GLU A 299 -32.08 12.62 -7.90
N MET A 300 -30.98 12.07 -7.41
CA MET A 300 -29.66 12.70 -7.49
C MET A 300 -28.62 11.66 -7.84
N GLU A 301 -27.57 12.10 -8.53
CA GLU A 301 -26.42 11.28 -8.90
C GLU A 301 -25.11 11.91 -8.44
N SER A 302 -24.11 11.09 -8.13
CA SER A 302 -22.75 11.57 -7.84
C SER A 302 -22.02 11.98 -9.12
N LYS A 303 -21.32 13.12 -9.07
CA LYS A 303 -20.53 13.61 -10.20
C LYS A 303 -19.29 12.74 -10.38
N SER A 304 -19.19 12.03 -11.51
CA SER A 304 -18.20 10.98 -11.71
C SER A 304 -16.95 11.42 -12.49
N SER A 305 -16.36 12.56 -12.16
CA SER A 305 -15.13 13.00 -12.84
C SER A 305 -13.94 13.05 -11.89
N VAL A 306 -13.06 12.06 -12.01
CA VAL A 306 -11.67 12.14 -11.56
C VAL A 306 -10.81 11.89 -12.79
N TRP A 307 -10.09 12.92 -13.26
CA TRP A 307 -9.21 12.89 -14.45
C TRP A 307 -9.88 12.50 -15.78
N GLY A 308 -11.12 12.90 -16.03
CA GLY A 308 -11.81 12.67 -17.32
C GLY A 308 -12.22 11.20 -17.58
N ILE A 309 -12.03 10.32 -16.60
CA ILE A 309 -12.53 8.94 -16.62
C ILE A 309 -13.82 8.92 -15.79
N SER A 310 -14.90 8.41 -16.39
CA SER A 310 -16.18 8.23 -15.69
C SER A 310 -15.98 7.32 -14.48
N GLY A 311 -16.00 7.92 -13.29
CA GLY A 311 -15.99 7.20 -12.02
C GLY A 311 -17.28 6.39 -11.82
N PRO A 312 -17.32 5.52 -10.80
CA PRO A 312 -18.53 4.78 -10.47
C PRO A 312 -19.66 5.76 -10.11
N GLN A 313 -20.64 5.89 -11.00
CA GLN A 313 -21.85 6.67 -10.75
C GLN A 313 -22.70 5.95 -9.70
N SER A 314 -23.20 6.74 -8.77
CA SER A 314 -24.16 6.31 -7.76
C SER A 314 -25.37 7.21 -7.88
N GLY A 315 -26.55 6.59 -7.89
CA GLY A 315 -27.82 7.29 -7.95
C GLY A 315 -28.61 6.98 -6.70
N ILE A 316 -29.35 7.98 -6.21
CA ILE A 316 -30.30 7.82 -5.11
C ILE A 316 -31.65 8.38 -5.52
N LYS A 317 -32.72 7.66 -5.20
CA LYS A 317 -34.10 8.10 -5.34
C LYS A 317 -34.73 8.15 -3.96
N LEU A 318 -35.12 9.34 -3.53
CA LEU A 318 -35.85 9.58 -2.30
C LEU A 318 -37.27 10.03 -2.63
N ILE A 319 -38.24 9.42 -1.96
CA ILE A 319 -39.65 9.80 -2.06
C ILE A 319 -40.15 10.05 -0.64
N ASN A 320 -40.71 11.23 -0.40
CA ASN A 320 -41.30 11.57 0.89
C ASN A 320 -42.53 12.46 0.71
N SER A 321 -43.34 12.59 1.75
CA SER A 321 -44.49 13.49 1.77
C SER A 321 -44.46 14.38 3.00
N ALA A 322 -44.85 15.63 2.80
CA ALA A 322 -44.96 16.62 3.86
C ALA A 322 -46.33 17.28 3.82
N LYS A 323 -46.94 17.43 4.99
CA LYS A 323 -48.20 18.17 5.19
C LYS A 323 -47.87 19.59 5.65
N ILE A 324 -48.57 20.57 5.11
CA ILE A 324 -48.52 21.97 5.55
C ILE A 324 -49.24 22.09 6.90
N ASN A 325 -48.62 22.76 7.87
CA ASN A 325 -49.24 22.98 9.18
C ASN A 325 -50.01 24.30 9.17
N GLU A 326 -51.24 24.28 9.67
CA GLU A 326 -52.06 25.46 9.93
C GLU A 326 -51.51 26.30 11.09
#